data_AF-A9VEE7-F1
#
_entry.id   AF-A9VEE7-F1
#
_cell.length_a   1.000
_cell.length_b   1.000
_cell.length_c   1.000
_cell.angle_alpha   90.00
_cell.angle_beta   90.00
_cell.angle_gamma   90.00
#
_symmetry.space_group_name_H-M   'P 1'
#
loop_
_entity.id
_entity.type
_entity.pdbx_description
1 polymer ?
#
loop_
_entity_poly.entity_id
_entity_poly.type
_entity_poly.pdbx_seq_one_letter_code
_entity_poly.pdbx_strand_id
1 'polypeptide(L)'
;MATFVEDGDPACNPTNWNVGVHSSHASLFDPTRLNISNWVENYRAVGAKHAVLTAKHGCGFLLWNTSTTLPNGTEYPFAVARSSYPSFQRDVIAEFSSTLGAAGLGYGYYYSTGNNYFLNRDGFKRIGNPLPGQVDLTDEQYNILVFEHVKELWTRFGSLFEIWLIM
;
A
#
# COMPACT_ATOMS: atom_id res chain seq x y z
N MET A 1 -1.27 11.10 0.31
CA MET A 1 -2.33 10.09 0.42
C MET A 1 -2.63 9.61 -0.99
N ALA A 2 -2.42 8.33 -1.29
CA ALA A 2 -2.71 7.77 -2.61
C ALA A 2 -3.59 6.53 -2.46
N THR A 3 -4.87 6.77 -2.22
CA THR A 3 -5.98 5.92 -2.67
C THR A 3 -7.04 6.89 -3.21
N PHE A 4 -7.41 6.74 -4.47
CA PHE A 4 -8.38 7.60 -5.15
C PHE A 4 -9.48 6.74 -5.74
N VAL A 5 -10.60 6.64 -5.01
CA VAL A 5 -11.95 6.41 -5.52
C VAL A 5 -12.85 7.18 -4.56
N GLU A 6 -13.61 8.17 -5.06
CA GLU A 6 -14.67 8.99 -4.40
C GLU A 6 -14.53 9.26 -2.87
N ASP A 7 -14.28 10.52 -2.49
CA ASP A 7 -14.34 11.05 -1.09
C ASP A 7 -13.33 10.54 -0.04
N GLY A 8 -12.14 10.10 -0.46
CA GLY A 8 -11.12 9.56 0.46
C GLY A 8 -11.39 8.09 0.77
N ASP A 9 -10.43 7.40 1.39
CA ASP A 9 -10.44 5.93 1.51
C ASP A 9 -11.80 5.40 2.02
N PRO A 10 -12.63 4.74 1.17
CA PRO A 10 -13.92 4.21 1.62
C PRO A 10 -13.74 3.03 2.59
N ALA A 11 -12.49 2.61 2.83
CA ALA A 11 -12.10 1.32 3.35
C ALA A 11 -12.70 0.18 2.50
N CYS A 12 -11.97 -0.91 2.35
CA CYS A 12 -12.54 -2.08 1.71
C CYS A 12 -13.57 -2.70 2.66
N ASN A 13 -14.77 -2.96 2.18
CA ASN A 13 -15.88 -3.47 2.97
C ASN A 13 -16.83 -4.31 2.11
N PRO A 14 -17.80 -5.03 2.71
CA PRO A 14 -18.64 -5.95 1.95
C PRO A 14 -19.48 -5.28 0.85
N THR A 15 -19.78 -3.99 0.94
CA THR A 15 -20.62 -3.28 -0.03
C THR A 15 -19.83 -2.75 -1.24
N ASN A 16 -18.49 -2.72 -1.17
CA ASN A 16 -17.65 -2.26 -2.27
C ASN A 16 -16.62 -3.28 -2.79
N TRP A 17 -16.38 -4.39 -2.08
CA TRP A 17 -15.33 -5.35 -2.42
C TRP A 17 -15.53 -6.00 -3.79
N ASN A 18 -16.64 -6.71 -3.97
CA ASN A 18 -17.04 -7.33 -5.26
C ASN A 18 -18.40 -6.80 -5.75
N VAL A 19 -18.81 -5.65 -5.23
CA VAL A 19 -20.07 -4.99 -5.53
C VAL A 19 -19.76 -3.52 -5.84
N GLY A 20 -20.51 -2.89 -6.73
CA GLY A 20 -20.33 -1.47 -7.06
C GLY A 20 -18.99 -1.20 -7.72
N VAL A 21 -18.08 -0.52 -7.01
CA VAL A 21 -16.76 -0.13 -7.55
C VAL A 21 -15.76 -1.28 -7.65
N HIS A 22 -16.06 -2.46 -7.10
CA HIS A 22 -15.21 -3.66 -7.16
C HIS A 22 -13.79 -3.45 -6.61
N SER A 23 -13.67 -2.93 -5.38
CA SER A 23 -12.38 -2.59 -4.74
C SER A 23 -11.41 -3.77 -4.58
N SER A 24 -11.85 -5.01 -4.82
CA SER A 24 -11.00 -6.20 -4.95
C SER A 24 -10.10 -6.19 -6.19
N HIS A 25 -10.43 -5.41 -7.21
CA HIS A 25 -9.68 -5.32 -8.45
C HIS A 25 -8.52 -4.36 -8.32
N ALA A 26 -7.32 -4.93 -8.21
CA ALA A 26 -6.08 -4.17 -8.11
C ALA A 26 -5.82 -3.23 -9.32
N SER A 27 -6.39 -3.56 -10.49
CA SER A 27 -6.34 -2.74 -11.72
C SER A 27 -7.06 -1.40 -11.60
N LEU A 28 -7.90 -1.18 -10.58
CA LEU A 28 -8.55 0.10 -10.33
C LEU A 28 -7.56 1.20 -9.93
N PHE A 29 -6.38 0.81 -9.43
CA PHE A 29 -5.29 1.75 -9.19
C PHE A 29 -4.57 2.06 -10.51
N ASP A 30 -5.05 3.07 -11.23
CA ASP A 30 -4.44 3.54 -12.47
C ASP A 30 -4.37 5.08 -12.53
N PRO A 31 -3.53 5.72 -11.69
CA PRO A 31 -3.43 7.17 -11.66
C PRO A 31 -2.62 7.70 -12.86
N THR A 32 -3.30 7.90 -13.99
CA THR A 32 -2.72 8.37 -15.27
C THR A 32 -2.01 9.73 -15.20
N ARG A 33 -2.28 10.52 -14.15
CA ARG A 33 -1.67 11.84 -13.92
C ARG A 33 -0.73 11.88 -12.69
N LEU A 34 -0.27 10.72 -12.20
CA LEU A 34 0.64 10.67 -11.05
C LEU A 34 1.98 11.36 -11.39
N ASN A 35 2.23 12.48 -10.70
CA ASN A 35 3.46 13.27 -10.78
C ASN A 35 3.96 13.60 -9.36
N ILE A 36 4.97 12.85 -8.90
CA ILE A 36 5.53 13.00 -7.55
C ILE A 36 6.44 14.24 -7.45
N SER A 37 7.08 14.67 -8.54
CA SER A 37 7.86 15.91 -8.55
C SER A 37 7.00 17.12 -8.19
N ASN A 38 5.75 17.15 -8.65
CA ASN A 38 4.81 18.18 -8.24
C ASN A 38 4.48 18.14 -6.73
N TRP A 39 4.49 16.97 -6.09
CA TRP A 39 4.32 16.90 -4.63
C TRP A 39 5.49 17.58 -3.90
N VAL A 40 6.72 17.35 -4.37
CA VAL A 40 7.92 18.01 -3.83
C VAL A 40 7.85 19.53 -3.96
N GLU A 41 7.42 20.04 -5.11
CA GLU A 41 7.21 21.48 -5.32
C GLU A 41 6.27 22.07 -4.27
N ASN A 42 5.12 21.41 -4.06
CA ASN A 42 4.13 21.83 -3.08
C ASN A 42 4.65 21.74 -1.64
N TYR A 43 5.36 20.65 -1.29
CA TYR A 43 5.97 20.50 0.04
C TYR A 43 6.97 21.61 0.34
N ARG A 44 7.82 21.96 -0.63
CA ARG A 44 8.76 23.08 -0.50
C ARG A 44 8.04 24.42 -0.37
N ALA A 45 6.98 24.65 -1.14
CA ALA A 45 6.21 25.88 -1.11
C ALA A 45 5.59 26.16 0.27
N VAL A 46 5.20 25.12 1.00
CA VAL A 46 4.67 25.24 2.38
C VAL A 46 5.75 25.11 3.46
N GLY A 47 7.03 25.03 3.09
CA GLY A 47 8.15 24.94 4.02
C GLY A 47 8.33 23.57 4.69
N ALA A 48 7.64 22.52 4.22
CA ALA A 48 7.77 21.18 4.76
C ALA A 48 9.19 20.64 4.56
N LYS A 49 9.67 19.88 5.55
CA LYS A 49 11.00 19.23 5.54
C LYS A 49 10.95 17.72 5.42
N HIS A 50 9.79 17.15 5.74
CA HIS A 50 9.54 15.72 5.74
C HIS A 50 8.17 15.43 5.15
N ALA A 51 7.98 14.25 4.58
CA ALA A 51 6.66 13.75 4.20
C ALA A 51 6.53 12.26 4.49
N VAL A 52 5.33 11.83 4.89
CA VAL A 52 4.99 10.43 5.13
C VAL A 52 3.96 9.99 4.10
N LEU A 53 4.22 8.87 3.42
CA LEU A 53 3.29 8.27 2.46
C LEU A 53 2.73 6.95 2.98
N THR A 54 1.41 6.77 2.85
CA THR A 54 0.70 5.51 3.09
C THR A 54 1.15 4.45 2.09
N ALA A 55 2.11 3.62 2.48
CA ALA A 55 2.59 2.51 1.67
C ALA A 55 1.55 1.38 1.57
N LYS A 56 0.84 1.13 2.68
CA LYS A 56 -0.31 0.22 2.76
C LYS A 56 -1.32 0.70 3.80
N HIS A 57 -2.59 0.78 3.41
CA HIS A 57 -3.71 1.05 4.32
C HIS A 57 -4.49 -0.23 4.69
N GLY A 58 -5.73 -0.10 5.17
CA GLY A 58 -6.58 -1.19 5.65
C GLY A 58 -7.07 -2.14 4.55
N CYS A 59 -7.21 -1.70 3.30
CA CYS A 59 -7.54 -2.59 2.18
C CYS A 59 -6.47 -3.67 1.94
N GLY A 60 -5.20 -3.36 2.24
CA GLY A 60 -4.08 -4.25 1.97
C GLY A 60 -3.36 -4.02 0.63
N PHE A 61 -3.76 -3.00 -0.15
CA PHE A 61 -3.09 -2.68 -1.42
C PHE A 61 -1.72 -2.07 -1.16
N LEU A 62 -0.69 -2.55 -1.87
CA LEU A 62 0.69 -2.07 -1.70
C LEU A 62 1.09 -1.12 -2.82
N LEU A 63 1.61 0.04 -2.44
CA LEU A 63 2.06 1.08 -3.39
C LEU A 63 3.49 0.86 -3.93
N TRP A 64 4.10 -0.28 -3.67
CA TRP A 64 5.41 -0.65 -4.19
C TRP A 64 5.37 -2.01 -4.87
N ASN A 65 6.36 -2.27 -5.73
CA ASN A 65 6.51 -3.55 -6.38
C ASN A 65 7.10 -4.56 -5.37
N THR A 66 6.26 -5.14 -4.52
CA THR A 66 6.68 -6.13 -3.52
C THR A 66 7.15 -7.43 -4.20
N SER A 67 8.13 -8.08 -3.61
CA SER A 67 8.59 -9.43 -3.98
C SER A 67 8.06 -10.50 -3.01
N THR A 68 7.15 -10.15 -2.10
CA THR A 68 6.60 -11.12 -1.16
C THR A 68 5.66 -12.11 -1.82
N THR A 69 5.60 -13.30 -1.23
CA THR A 69 4.71 -14.39 -1.64
C THR A 69 3.73 -14.72 -0.53
N LEU A 70 2.55 -15.19 -0.94
CA LEU A 70 1.57 -15.81 -0.05
C LEU A 70 2.04 -17.23 0.31
N PRO A 71 1.49 -17.86 1.38
CA PRO A 71 1.92 -19.19 1.82
C PRO A 71 1.74 -20.31 0.78
N ASN A 72 0.88 -20.11 -0.22
CA ASN A 72 0.72 -21.03 -1.34
C ASN A 72 1.81 -20.89 -2.43
N GLY A 73 2.79 -20.01 -2.21
CA GLY A 73 3.91 -19.75 -3.13
C GLY A 73 3.62 -18.74 -4.24
N THR A 74 2.41 -18.18 -4.33
CA THR A 74 2.10 -17.16 -5.34
C THR A 74 2.54 -15.78 -4.88
N GLU A 75 2.99 -14.93 -5.81
CA GLU A 75 3.27 -13.52 -5.52
C GLU A 75 2.07 -12.81 -4.89
N TYR A 76 2.32 -11.83 -4.02
CA TYR A 76 1.26 -11.00 -3.45
C TYR A 76 0.58 -10.15 -4.56
N PRO A 77 -0.70 -10.41 -4.89
CA PRO A 77 -1.29 -9.90 -6.13
C PRO A 77 -1.86 -8.49 -5.99
N PHE A 78 -2.07 -8.02 -4.76
CA PHE A 78 -2.80 -6.78 -4.46
C PHE A 78 -1.83 -5.61 -4.25
N ALA A 79 -1.03 -5.30 -5.27
CA ALA A 79 0.09 -4.35 -5.19
C ALA A 79 0.40 -3.77 -6.57
N VAL A 80 0.88 -2.53 -6.71
CA VAL A 80 1.27 -1.98 -8.02
C VAL A 80 2.27 -2.86 -8.81
N ALA A 81 2.38 -2.63 -10.12
CA ALA A 81 3.34 -3.33 -11.00
C ALA A 81 3.16 -4.85 -11.02
N ARG A 82 1.93 -5.29 -11.31
CA ARG A 82 1.61 -6.69 -11.55
C ARG A 82 1.35 -6.93 -13.03
N SER A 83 1.79 -8.08 -13.51
CA SER A 83 1.58 -8.50 -14.90
C SER A 83 0.10 -8.71 -15.24
N SER A 84 -0.72 -9.05 -14.25
CA SER A 84 -2.17 -9.24 -14.40
C SER A 84 -2.94 -7.96 -14.74
N TYR A 85 -2.33 -6.78 -14.59
CA TYR A 85 -2.92 -5.49 -15.00
C TYR A 85 -1.81 -4.52 -15.45
N PRO A 86 -1.49 -4.51 -16.75
CA PRO A 86 -0.31 -3.82 -17.26
C PRO A 86 -0.43 -2.29 -17.33
N SER A 87 -1.59 -1.70 -17.03
CA SER A 87 -1.80 -0.25 -17.17
C SER A 87 -0.92 0.58 -16.24
N PHE A 88 -0.58 0.05 -15.05
CA PHE A 88 0.25 0.75 -14.08
C PHE A 88 1.43 -0.12 -13.58
N GLN A 89 2.61 0.08 -14.17
CA GLN A 89 3.85 -0.69 -13.88
C GLN A 89 4.88 0.09 -13.06
N ARG A 90 4.43 1.12 -12.34
CA ARG A 90 5.30 2.02 -11.57
C ARG A 90 5.35 1.60 -10.10
N ASP A 91 6.51 1.79 -9.48
CA ASP A 91 6.69 1.64 -8.03
C ASP A 91 6.59 3.04 -7.38
N VAL A 92 5.44 3.32 -6.75
CA VAL A 92 5.13 4.65 -6.22
C VAL A 92 6.03 4.98 -5.03
N ILE A 93 6.38 4.00 -4.20
CA ILE A 93 7.27 4.19 -3.04
C ILE A 93 8.71 4.46 -3.49
N ALA A 94 9.19 3.75 -4.52
CA ALA A 94 10.50 4.01 -5.11
C ALA A 94 10.59 5.41 -5.71
N GLU A 95 9.58 5.82 -6.48
CA GLU A 95 9.53 7.17 -7.05
C GLU A 95 9.40 8.25 -5.97
N PHE A 96 8.59 8.01 -4.92
CA PHE A 96 8.43 8.93 -3.79
C PHE A 96 9.75 9.16 -3.05
N SER A 97 10.39 8.09 -2.57
CA SER A 97 11.63 8.16 -1.80
C SER A 97 12.78 8.76 -2.60
N SER A 98 12.96 8.35 -3.85
CA SER A 98 14.01 8.90 -4.72
C SER A 98 13.80 10.38 -5.03
N THR A 99 12.56 10.80 -5.33
CA THR A 99 12.26 12.20 -5.67
C THR A 99 12.42 13.11 -4.44
N LEU A 100 11.96 12.68 -3.27
CA LEU A 100 12.12 13.46 -2.04
C LEU A 100 13.58 13.50 -1.57
N GLY A 101 14.28 12.37 -1.62
CA GLY A 101 15.69 12.28 -1.29
C GLY A 101 16.55 13.18 -2.18
N ALA A 102 16.32 13.16 -3.49
CA ALA A 102 16.99 14.08 -4.44
C ALA A 102 16.70 15.56 -4.16
N ALA A 103 15.54 15.84 -3.55
CA ALA A 103 15.13 17.18 -3.14
C ALA A 103 15.63 17.58 -1.74
N GLY A 104 16.37 16.72 -1.03
CA GLY A 104 16.82 16.97 0.34
C GLY A 104 15.68 16.99 1.36
N LEU A 105 14.52 16.41 1.04
CA LEU A 105 13.42 16.22 1.97
C LEU A 105 13.55 14.84 2.62
N GLY A 106 13.39 14.77 3.94
CA GLY A 106 13.29 13.47 4.58
C GLY A 106 11.92 12.83 4.29
N TYR A 107 11.86 11.52 4.38
CA TYR A 107 10.64 10.79 4.04
C TYR A 107 10.44 9.58 4.95
N GLY A 108 9.19 9.17 5.06
CA GLY A 108 8.77 8.04 5.86
C GLY A 108 7.55 7.35 5.26
N TYR A 109 7.18 6.22 5.87
CA TYR A 109 6.04 5.44 5.42
C TYR A 109 5.06 5.18 6.55
N TYR A 110 3.78 5.24 6.17
CA TYR A 110 2.71 4.67 6.96
C TYR A 110 2.43 3.24 6.49
N TYR A 111 2.26 2.33 7.46
CA TYR A 111 1.86 0.95 7.22
C TYR A 111 0.86 0.49 8.29
N SER A 112 -0.34 0.09 7.87
CA SER A 112 -1.33 -0.50 8.77
C SER A 112 -0.96 -1.96 9.09
N THR A 113 -0.64 -2.28 10.33
CA THR A 113 -0.25 -3.64 10.74
C THR A 113 -1.46 -4.50 11.10
N GLY A 114 -2.52 -3.92 11.66
CA GLY A 114 -3.71 -4.66 12.10
C GLY A 114 -4.75 -4.93 11.03
N ASN A 115 -4.84 -4.07 10.00
CA ASN A 115 -5.90 -4.13 8.98
C ASN A 115 -5.35 -4.57 7.63
N ASN A 116 -5.98 -5.59 7.05
CA ASN A 116 -5.73 -6.00 5.67
C ASN A 116 -6.98 -6.74 5.16
N TYR A 117 -7.87 -6.00 4.52
CA TYR A 117 -9.14 -6.53 4.03
C TYR A 117 -8.93 -7.60 2.97
N PHE A 118 -7.95 -7.44 2.06
CA PHE A 118 -7.57 -8.50 1.12
C PHE A 118 -7.20 -9.81 1.84
N LEU A 119 -6.55 -9.73 3.01
CA LEU A 119 -6.19 -10.87 3.85
C LEU A 119 -7.22 -11.23 4.93
N ASN A 120 -8.47 -10.75 4.78
CA ASN A 120 -9.56 -11.01 5.72
C ASN A 120 -9.24 -10.59 7.18
N ARG A 121 -8.56 -9.44 7.36
CA ARG A 121 -8.12 -8.90 8.65
C ARG A 121 -8.66 -7.50 8.96
N ASP A 122 -9.17 -7.33 10.19
CA ASP A 122 -9.56 -6.05 10.79
C ASP A 122 -9.21 -6.07 12.30
N GLY A 123 -8.48 -5.06 12.77
CA GLY A 123 -8.04 -4.90 14.14
C GLY A 123 -7.28 -6.12 14.70
N PHE A 124 -6.34 -6.69 13.93
CA PHE A 124 -5.59 -7.92 14.24
C PHE A 124 -6.43 -9.19 14.31
N LYS A 125 -7.71 -9.13 13.94
CA LYS A 125 -8.63 -10.27 14.00
C LYS A 125 -9.08 -10.64 12.60
N ARG A 126 -9.49 -11.90 12.46
CA ARG A 126 -10.20 -12.36 11.26
C ARG A 126 -11.60 -11.76 11.24
N ILE A 127 -12.04 -11.27 10.08
CA ILE A 127 -13.36 -10.64 9.91
C ILE A 127 -14.48 -11.70 9.88
N GLY A 128 -14.13 -12.97 9.62
CA GLY A 128 -15.05 -14.10 9.56
C GLY A 128 -14.77 -14.98 8.36
N ASN A 129 -15.82 -15.47 7.70
CA ASN A 129 -15.68 -16.21 6.45
C ASN A 129 -15.17 -15.26 5.35
N PRO A 130 -14.10 -15.63 4.61
CA PRO A 130 -13.57 -14.77 3.56
C PRO A 130 -14.58 -14.61 2.41
N LEU A 131 -14.72 -13.38 1.94
CA LEU A 131 -15.43 -13.05 0.69
C LEU A 131 -14.63 -13.56 -0.52
N PRO A 132 -15.28 -13.74 -1.70
CA PRO A 132 -14.57 -14.13 -2.91
C PRO A 132 -13.37 -13.19 -3.20
N GLY A 133 -12.22 -13.78 -3.54
CA GLY A 133 -10.98 -13.04 -3.83
C GLY A 133 -10.18 -12.61 -2.59
N GLN A 134 -10.71 -12.73 -1.37
CA GLN A 134 -9.90 -12.60 -0.16
C GLN A 134 -9.08 -13.87 0.09
N VAL A 135 -7.96 -13.70 0.78
CA VAL A 135 -7.09 -14.78 1.22
C VAL A 135 -7.17 -14.87 2.74
N ASP A 136 -7.46 -16.05 3.28
CA ASP A 136 -7.43 -16.27 4.73
C ASP A 136 -6.10 -16.90 5.15
N LEU A 137 -5.37 -16.20 6.03
CA LEU A 137 -4.08 -16.64 6.57
C LEU A 137 -4.21 -16.98 8.05
N THR A 138 -3.36 -17.85 8.60
CA THR A 138 -3.14 -17.94 10.06
C THR A 138 -2.55 -16.65 10.60
N ASP A 139 -2.68 -16.41 11.90
CA ASP A 139 -2.08 -15.21 12.52
C ASP A 139 -0.56 -15.22 12.38
N GLU A 140 0.06 -16.40 12.46
CA GLU A 140 1.49 -16.59 12.21
C GLU A 140 1.86 -16.23 10.77
N GLN A 141 1.14 -16.76 9.77
CA GLN A 141 1.37 -16.44 8.36
C GLN A 141 1.19 -14.95 8.06
N TYR A 142 0.16 -14.33 8.64
CA TYR A 142 -0.09 -12.90 8.50
C TYR A 142 1.05 -12.06 9.09
N ASN A 143 1.50 -12.40 10.30
CA ASN A 143 2.60 -11.71 10.96
C ASN A 143 3.90 -11.82 10.17
N ILE A 144 4.24 -13.02 9.67
CA ILE A 144 5.41 -13.22 8.80
C ILE A 144 5.33 -12.31 7.57
N LEU A 145 4.17 -12.26 6.90
CA LEU A 145 3.99 -11.44 5.71
C LEU A 145 4.09 -9.93 6.03
N VAL A 146 3.53 -9.48 7.16
CA VAL A 146 3.70 -8.11 7.66
C VAL A 146 5.17 -7.80 7.89
N PHE A 147 5.92 -8.69 8.54
CA PHE A 147 7.35 -8.49 8.74
C PHE A 147 8.11 -8.37 7.43
N GLU A 148 7.84 -9.23 6.44
CA GLU A 148 8.49 -9.15 5.14
C GLU A 148 8.13 -7.86 4.38
N HIS A 149 6.87 -7.41 4.42
CA HIS A 149 6.49 -6.11 3.82
C HIS A 149 7.24 -4.93 4.46
N VAL A 150 7.29 -4.86 5.79
CA VAL A 150 7.95 -3.74 6.48
C VAL A 150 9.47 -3.81 6.29
N LYS A 151 10.05 -5.02 6.26
CA LYS A 151 11.46 -5.25 5.91
C LYS A 151 11.79 -4.78 4.50
N GLU A 152 10.95 -5.05 3.51
CA GLU A 152 11.12 -4.49 2.17
C GLU A 152 11.13 -2.96 2.19
N LEU A 153 10.19 -2.35 2.91
CA LEU A 153 10.10 -0.89 3.03
C LEU A 153 11.38 -0.29 3.63
N TRP A 154 11.95 -0.93 4.64
CA TRP A 154 13.18 -0.50 5.31
C TRP A 154 14.44 -0.71 4.51
N THR A 155 14.54 -1.84 3.81
CA THR A 155 15.81 -2.25 3.20
C THR A 155 15.95 -1.75 1.77
N ARG A 156 14.83 -1.57 1.04
CA ARG A 156 14.85 -1.20 -0.38
C ARG A 156 14.75 0.30 -0.62
N PHE A 157 14.11 1.06 0.27
CA PHE A 157 13.73 2.43 -0.01
C PHE A 157 14.32 3.47 0.96
N GLY A 158 15.52 3.20 1.48
CA GLY A 158 16.41 4.22 2.06
C GLY A 158 16.33 4.44 3.56
N SER A 159 17.07 5.46 4.03
CA SER A 159 17.16 5.85 5.44
C SER A 159 15.94 6.68 5.83
N LEU A 160 14.95 6.02 6.42
CA LEU A 160 13.67 6.63 6.76
C LEU A 160 13.84 7.63 7.91
N PHE A 161 13.17 8.78 7.77
CA PHE A 161 12.98 9.73 8.86
C PHE A 161 11.98 9.20 9.89
N GLU A 162 10.90 8.56 9.43
CA GLU A 162 9.80 8.10 10.29
C GLU A 162 9.14 6.84 9.74
N ILE A 163 8.67 6.00 10.66
CA ILE A 163 7.79 4.88 10.36
C ILE A 163 6.55 5.05 11.22
N TRP A 164 5.40 5.10 10.56
CA TRP A 164 4.13 5.19 11.24
C TRP A 164 3.38 3.86 11.13
N LEU A 165 3.44 3.09 12.21
CA LEU A 165 2.66 1.86 12.35
C LEU A 165 1.32 2.19 13.01
N ILE A 166 0.23 1.84 12.34
CA ILE A 166 -1.11 1.91 12.93
C ILE A 166 -1.66 0.50 13.16
N MET A 167 -2.22 0.36 14.36
CA MET A 167 -2.86 -0.83 14.91
C MET A 167 -4.35 -0.82 14.62
#